data_AF-A0A7C7GDN8-F1
#
_entry.id   AF-A0A7C7GDN8-F1
#
_cell.length_a   1.000
_cell.length_b   1.000
_cell.length_c   1.000
_cell.angle_alpha   90.00
_cell.angle_beta   90.00
_cell.angle_gamma   90.00
#
_symmetry.space_group_name_H-M   'P 1'
#
loop_
_entity.id
_entity.type
_entity.pdbx_description
1 polymer ?
#
loop_
_entity_poly.entity_id
_entity_poly.type
_entity_poly.pdbx_seq_one_letter_code
_entity_poly.pdbx_strand_id
1 'polypeptide(L)'
;MRPNKEPILNIGIILPVDKRKKVTISFSDAALYEIETEKLLISSCKTPDAVDISIDDGNMNIKKTVEAVDEHDITIHDVPAGRGFHWEKTIDVALPGNLKITNHDGHLLVINQVPLEQYLSCVAVSEMSGACPATFLEVQTITARSWILAAAEKKHPELKIDACNDDCCQRYQGLSQMTESSKRAAEKSRGKVLIYDNQICDARYSKSCGGITENAENVWDMSPVHYLSSVYDGPTKNKDINWDNWFTSKPETYCSPTLLDEQELHKYLGNVDKDGYYFRWKVSYTQEEFCEFFSKKINEHVTQITKIDALNRGQSGRINHLYLDYQTADSSSKTLQLHNEFDIRKTLHPSFLYSSCFVINMDNSIIEFNGAGWGHGVGLCQIGALNMSLNGQNTNDILAHYYMGAELEKIYK
;
A
#
# COMPACT_ATOMS: atom_id res chain seq x y z
N MET A 1 -11.23 -20.13 -6.45
CA MET A 1 -12.58 -20.65 -6.09
C MET A 1 -13.19 -19.60 -5.16
N ARG A 2 -14.39 -19.08 -5.45
CA ARG A 2 -14.99 -18.01 -4.64
C ARG A 2 -15.32 -18.55 -3.23
N PRO A 3 -14.92 -17.89 -2.14
CA PRO A 3 -15.27 -18.36 -0.80
C PRO A 3 -16.79 -18.23 -0.60
N ASN A 4 -17.41 -19.28 -0.06
CA ASN A 4 -18.84 -19.32 0.27
C ASN A 4 -19.15 -18.90 1.72
N LYS A 5 -18.10 -18.64 2.50
CA LYS A 5 -18.12 -18.15 3.88
C LYS A 5 -16.96 -17.19 4.07
N GLU A 6 -17.04 -16.35 5.10
CA GLU A 6 -15.93 -15.47 5.49
C GLU A 6 -14.65 -16.29 5.75
N PRO A 7 -13.53 -15.97 5.07
CA PRO A 7 -12.26 -16.63 5.31
C PRO A 7 -11.54 -16.04 6.53
N ILE A 8 -10.68 -16.85 7.14
CA ILE A 8 -9.66 -16.39 8.09
C ILE A 8 -8.38 -16.15 7.30
N LEU A 9 -7.81 -14.97 7.45
CA LEU A 9 -6.58 -14.55 6.80
C LEU A 9 -5.37 -14.78 7.71
N ASN A 10 -4.21 -15.02 7.09
CA ASN A 10 -2.90 -15.04 7.71
C ASN A 10 -2.12 -13.80 7.24
N ILE A 11 -2.03 -12.78 8.08
CA ILE A 11 -1.36 -11.52 7.77
C ILE A 11 0.01 -11.48 8.43
N GLY A 12 1.08 -11.36 7.64
CA GLY A 12 2.44 -11.22 8.16
C GLY A 12 2.65 -9.83 8.78
N ILE A 13 2.96 -9.79 10.08
CA ILE A 13 3.22 -8.55 10.85
C ILE A 13 4.71 -8.29 11.00
N ILE A 14 5.47 -9.33 11.37
CA ILE A 14 6.94 -9.34 11.37
C ILE A 14 7.36 -10.41 10.38
N LEU A 15 8.19 -10.02 9.42
CA LEU A 15 8.67 -10.88 8.35
C LEU A 15 10.16 -11.20 8.56
N PRO A 16 10.69 -12.32 8.01
CA PRO A 16 12.11 -12.66 8.14
C PRO A 16 13.06 -11.58 7.61
N VAL A 17 12.61 -10.79 6.62
CA VAL A 17 13.36 -9.63 6.08
C VAL A 17 13.65 -8.56 7.13
N ASP A 18 12.84 -8.48 8.20
CA ASP A 18 13.03 -7.55 9.32
C ASP A 18 14.21 -7.96 10.22
N LYS A 19 14.77 -9.17 10.01
CA LYS A 19 15.90 -9.76 10.76
C LYS A 19 15.70 -9.77 12.28
N ARG A 20 14.46 -9.77 12.74
CA ARG A 20 14.10 -9.78 14.16
C ARG A 20 14.29 -11.18 14.74
N LYS A 21 14.92 -11.26 15.92
CA LYS A 21 15.10 -12.51 16.67
C LYS A 21 14.27 -12.58 17.95
N LYS A 22 13.70 -11.44 18.36
CA LYS A 22 12.88 -11.28 19.56
C LYS A 22 11.72 -10.33 19.28
N VAL A 23 10.64 -10.50 20.01
CA VAL A 23 9.46 -9.63 20.00
C VAL A 23 8.82 -9.61 21.38
N THR A 24 8.36 -8.45 21.81
CA THR A 24 7.54 -8.29 23.01
C THR A 24 6.07 -8.22 22.61
N ILE A 25 5.23 -8.96 23.32
CA ILE A 25 3.78 -9.02 23.11
C ILE A 25 3.09 -8.71 24.42
N SER A 26 2.14 -7.78 24.40
CA SER A 26 1.30 -7.43 25.54
C SER A 26 -0.16 -7.75 25.25
N PHE A 27 -0.94 -7.99 26.30
CA PHE A 27 -2.35 -8.31 26.21
C PHE A 27 -3.18 -7.23 26.91
N SER A 28 -4.26 -6.78 26.28
CA SER A 28 -5.21 -5.89 26.95
C SER A 28 -5.91 -6.58 28.14
N ASP A 29 -6.09 -7.90 28.03
CA ASP A 29 -6.56 -8.79 29.10
C ASP A 29 -5.95 -10.18 28.88
N ALA A 30 -4.89 -10.50 29.61
CA ALA A 30 -4.16 -11.75 29.45
C ALA A 30 -5.02 -12.99 29.77
N ALA A 31 -6.05 -12.87 30.62
CA ALA A 31 -6.91 -13.97 31.02
C ALA A 31 -7.76 -14.55 29.87
N LEU A 32 -7.79 -13.86 28.73
CA LEU A 32 -8.51 -14.25 27.53
C LEU A 32 -7.65 -15.00 26.50
N TYR A 33 -6.36 -15.17 26.75
CA TYR A 33 -5.44 -15.74 25.76
C TYR A 33 -4.72 -16.97 26.30
N GLU A 34 -4.68 -18.03 25.49
CA GLU A 34 -3.88 -19.22 25.74
C GLU A 34 -2.61 -19.19 24.88
N ILE A 35 -1.49 -19.62 25.45
CA ILE A 35 -0.23 -19.74 24.74
C ILE A 35 0.11 -21.21 24.58
N GLU A 36 0.14 -21.69 23.35
CA GLU A 36 0.45 -23.06 22.98
C GLU A 36 1.80 -23.11 22.26
N THR A 37 2.72 -23.91 22.80
CA THR A 37 4.00 -24.26 22.17
C THR A 37 4.04 -25.77 21.93
N GLU A 38 5.06 -26.26 21.22
CA GLU A 38 5.24 -27.71 21.01
C GLU A 38 5.40 -28.51 22.32
N LYS A 39 5.80 -27.88 23.43
CA LYS A 39 6.13 -28.56 24.70
C LYS A 39 5.20 -28.19 25.86
N LEU A 40 4.49 -27.08 25.75
CA LEU A 40 3.76 -26.46 26.86
C LEU A 40 2.50 -25.76 26.36
N LEU A 41 1.40 -25.96 27.10
CA LEU A 41 0.21 -25.14 27.02
C LEU A 41 0.10 -24.30 28.30
N ILE A 42 0.11 -22.99 28.14
CA ILE A 42 -0.19 -22.02 29.20
C ILE A 42 -1.68 -21.68 29.07
N SER A 43 -2.48 -22.19 30.01
CA SER A 43 -3.92 -21.90 30.12
C SER A 43 -4.15 -20.41 30.38
N SER A 44 -5.29 -19.87 29.93
CA SER A 44 -5.50 -18.43 29.90
C SER A 44 -5.41 -17.73 31.26
N CYS A 45 -5.84 -18.39 32.34
CA CYS A 45 -5.73 -17.88 33.71
C CYS A 45 -4.29 -17.74 34.25
N LYS A 46 -3.27 -18.16 33.48
CA LYS A 46 -1.85 -18.09 33.82
C LYS A 46 -1.03 -17.29 32.81
N THR A 47 -1.67 -16.73 31.80
CA THR A 47 -1.00 -15.90 30.81
C THR A 47 -0.58 -14.59 31.49
N PRO A 48 0.69 -14.18 31.39
CA PRO A 48 1.12 -12.91 31.95
C PRO A 48 0.68 -11.74 31.06
N ASP A 49 0.63 -10.54 31.63
CA ASP A 49 0.22 -9.31 30.91
C ASP A 49 1.11 -8.99 29.70
N ALA A 50 2.38 -9.42 29.75
CA ALA A 50 3.31 -9.34 28.63
C ALA A 50 4.25 -10.55 28.59
N VAL A 51 4.68 -10.91 27.38
CA VAL A 51 5.65 -11.97 27.09
C VAL A 51 6.72 -11.49 26.12
N ASP A 52 7.98 -11.79 26.44
CA ASP A 52 9.10 -11.67 25.51
C ASP A 52 9.32 -13.02 24.84
N ILE A 53 9.24 -13.05 23.52
CA ILE A 53 9.37 -14.26 22.71
C ILE A 53 10.61 -14.14 21.83
N SER A 54 11.37 -15.20 21.76
CA SER A 54 12.57 -15.34 20.94
C SER A 54 12.49 -16.51 19.98
N ILE A 55 13.37 -16.52 18.98
CA ILE A 55 13.50 -17.65 18.04
C ILE A 55 13.84 -18.99 18.73
N ASP A 56 14.42 -18.94 19.94
CA ASP A 56 14.85 -20.12 20.70
C ASP A 56 13.69 -20.79 21.45
N ASP A 57 12.57 -20.06 21.62
CA ASP A 57 11.34 -20.58 22.27
C ASP A 57 10.54 -21.52 21.35
N GLY A 58 10.90 -21.58 20.06
CA GLY A 58 10.26 -22.43 19.06
C GLY A 58 8.95 -21.86 18.53
N ASN A 59 8.14 -22.73 17.92
CA ASN A 59 6.86 -22.33 17.35
C ASN A 59 5.81 -22.12 18.44
N MET A 60 5.04 -21.04 18.32
CA MET A 60 4.05 -20.64 19.31
C MET A 60 2.75 -20.19 18.64
N ASN A 61 1.62 -20.57 19.22
CA ASN A 61 0.29 -20.06 18.88
C ASN A 61 -0.29 -19.37 20.09
N ILE A 62 -0.76 -18.15 19.92
CA ILE A 62 -1.46 -17.36 20.93
C ILE A 62 -2.90 -17.27 20.48
N LYS A 63 -3.81 -17.88 21.24
CA LYS A 63 -5.22 -18.04 20.85
C LYS A 63 -6.12 -17.35 21.84
N LYS A 64 -7.04 -16.53 21.32
CA LYS A 64 -8.12 -15.94 22.12
C LYS A 64 -9.14 -17.03 22.45
N THR A 65 -9.51 -17.17 23.72
CA THR A 65 -10.45 -18.20 24.20
C THR A 65 -11.90 -17.77 24.10
N VAL A 66 -12.14 -16.48 23.87
CA VAL A 66 -13.48 -15.89 23.74
C VAL A 66 -13.66 -15.26 22.35
N GLU A 67 -14.86 -15.40 21.80
CA GLU A 67 -15.22 -14.83 20.50
C GLU A 67 -15.51 -13.30 20.55
N ALA A 68 -15.36 -12.65 21.70
CA ALA A 68 -15.62 -11.21 21.82
C ALA A 68 -14.69 -10.42 20.88
N VAL A 69 -15.29 -9.84 19.83
CA VAL A 69 -14.58 -9.40 18.64
C VAL A 69 -13.78 -8.11 18.88
N ASP A 70 -14.24 -7.23 19.79
CA ASP A 70 -13.89 -5.81 19.65
C ASP A 70 -13.32 -5.07 20.87
N GLU A 71 -13.24 -5.68 22.05
CA GLU A 71 -12.83 -4.95 23.28
C GLU A 71 -11.43 -5.32 23.80
N HIS A 72 -10.82 -6.37 23.26
CA HIS A 72 -9.54 -6.87 23.74
C HIS A 72 -8.60 -7.24 22.59
N ASP A 73 -7.35 -6.80 22.70
CA ASP A 73 -6.32 -6.89 21.68
C ASP A 73 -5.06 -7.63 22.17
N ILE A 74 -4.25 -8.01 21.19
CA ILE A 74 -2.87 -8.44 21.37
C ILE A 74 -1.98 -7.37 20.76
N THR A 75 -1.20 -6.68 21.58
CA THR A 75 -0.28 -5.63 21.11
C THR A 75 1.09 -6.23 20.82
N ILE A 76 1.56 -6.06 19.59
CA ILE A 76 2.94 -6.35 19.21
C ILE A 76 3.73 -5.05 19.22
N HIS A 77 4.84 -5.04 19.95
CA HIS A 77 5.69 -3.86 20.06
C HIS A 77 6.75 -3.79 18.95
N ASP A 78 7.11 -2.56 18.56
CA ASP A 78 8.16 -2.25 17.59
C ASP A 78 7.98 -2.94 16.22
N VAL A 79 6.77 -2.90 15.66
CA VAL A 79 6.45 -3.44 14.33
C VAL A 79 6.96 -2.48 13.24
N PRO A 80 7.71 -2.95 12.22
CA PRO A 80 8.09 -2.13 11.08
C PRO A 80 6.87 -1.67 10.27
N ALA A 81 6.85 -0.39 9.89
CA ALA A 81 5.88 0.21 8.98
C ALA A 81 6.63 1.04 7.92
N GLY A 82 6.29 0.85 6.65
CA GLY A 82 6.92 1.52 5.51
C GLY A 82 8.22 0.85 5.05
N ARG A 83 8.32 -0.48 5.10
CA ARG A 83 9.55 -1.24 4.74
C ARG A 83 10.12 -0.80 3.39
N GLY A 84 11.33 -0.25 3.40
CA GLY A 84 12.05 0.20 2.21
C GLY A 84 11.67 1.60 1.71
N PHE A 85 10.76 2.31 2.40
CA PHE A 85 10.32 3.67 2.07
C PHE A 85 10.96 4.74 2.97
N HIS A 86 10.83 6.00 2.56
CA HIS A 86 11.61 7.12 3.15
C HIS A 86 11.07 7.55 4.53
N TRP A 87 9.98 6.92 4.95
CA TRP A 87 9.27 7.20 6.18
C TRP A 87 9.22 5.96 7.09
N GLU A 88 10.02 4.92 6.78
CA GLU A 88 10.11 3.69 7.57
C GLU A 88 10.33 4.01 9.06
N LYS A 89 9.52 3.39 9.92
CA LYS A 89 9.56 3.55 11.39
C LYS A 89 9.03 2.30 12.08
N THR A 90 9.25 2.21 13.39
CA THR A 90 8.60 1.21 14.23
C THR A 90 7.39 1.80 14.94
N ILE A 91 6.32 1.01 15.06
CA ILE A 91 5.09 1.36 15.77
C ILE A 91 4.59 0.18 16.60
N ASP A 92 3.87 0.46 17.67
CA ASP A 92 3.09 -0.57 18.37
C ASP A 92 1.79 -0.83 17.61
N VAL A 93 1.41 -2.10 17.48
CA VAL A 93 0.23 -2.52 16.72
C VAL A 93 -0.64 -3.40 17.59
N ALA A 94 -1.83 -2.89 17.96
CA ALA A 94 -2.87 -3.63 18.64
C ALA A 94 -3.65 -4.47 17.62
N LEU A 95 -3.63 -5.79 17.75
CA LEU A 95 -4.21 -6.71 16.77
C LEU A 95 -5.41 -7.48 17.33
N PRO A 96 -6.44 -7.73 16.50
CA PRO A 96 -7.49 -8.66 16.83
C PRO A 96 -7.07 -10.12 16.56
N GLY A 97 -7.94 -11.05 16.95
CA GLY A 97 -7.79 -12.46 16.58
C GLY A 97 -6.64 -13.15 17.31
N ASN A 98 -5.90 -13.99 16.57
CA ASN A 98 -4.86 -14.86 17.11
C ASN A 98 -3.49 -14.52 16.52
N LEU A 99 -2.42 -14.99 17.16
CA LEU A 99 -1.06 -14.92 16.61
C LEU A 99 -0.47 -16.31 16.43
N LYS A 100 0.28 -16.46 15.34
CA LYS A 100 1.18 -17.58 15.10
C LYS A 100 2.59 -17.06 14.93
N ILE A 101 3.52 -17.56 15.72
CA ILE A 101 4.92 -17.14 15.76
C ILE A 101 5.77 -18.35 15.42
N THR A 102 6.66 -18.19 14.45
CA THR A 102 7.53 -19.26 13.97
C THR A 102 8.94 -18.75 13.72
N ASN A 103 9.90 -19.67 13.79
CA ASN A 103 11.28 -19.42 13.36
C ASN A 103 11.40 -19.76 11.87
N HIS A 104 11.83 -18.80 11.06
CA HIS A 104 12.08 -18.95 9.64
C HIS A 104 13.52 -18.47 9.35
N ASP A 105 14.40 -19.42 9.02
CA ASP A 105 15.83 -19.17 8.73
C ASP A 105 16.55 -18.30 9.78
N GLY A 106 16.29 -18.55 11.06
CA GLY A 106 16.93 -17.85 12.18
C GLY A 106 16.34 -16.48 12.51
N HIS A 107 15.18 -16.14 11.94
CA HIS A 107 14.44 -14.91 12.20
C HIS A 107 12.96 -15.21 12.49
N LEU A 108 12.29 -14.29 13.17
CA LEU A 108 10.88 -14.43 13.51
C LEU A 108 9.99 -14.16 12.29
N LEU A 109 8.99 -15.02 12.11
CA LEU A 109 7.80 -14.76 11.32
C LEU A 109 6.61 -14.72 12.28
N VAL A 110 6.00 -13.54 12.41
CA VAL A 110 4.80 -13.32 13.24
C VAL A 110 3.60 -13.06 12.34
N ILE A 111 2.62 -13.94 12.43
CA ILE A 111 1.41 -13.96 11.60
C ILE A 111 0.21 -13.66 12.48
N ASN A 112 -0.61 -12.69 12.09
CA ASN A 112 -1.92 -12.47 12.66
C ASN A 112 -2.97 -13.29 11.91
N GLN A 113 -3.71 -14.12 12.64
CA GLN A 113 -4.82 -14.90 12.12
C GLN A 113 -6.13 -14.21 12.47
N VAL A 114 -6.81 -13.67 11.47
CA VAL A 114 -7.91 -12.72 11.66
C VAL A 114 -9.04 -12.97 10.65
N PRO A 115 -10.33 -12.89 11.05
CA PRO A 115 -11.44 -12.90 10.11
C PRO A 115 -11.36 -11.76 9.10
N LEU A 116 -11.67 -12.03 7.83
CA LEU A 116 -11.56 -11.05 6.75
C LEU A 116 -12.28 -9.73 7.04
N GLU A 117 -13.49 -9.75 7.61
CA GLU A 117 -14.25 -8.52 7.85
C GLU A 117 -13.62 -7.65 8.94
N GLN A 118 -13.03 -8.28 9.95
CA GLN A 118 -12.30 -7.58 11.01
C GLN A 118 -10.94 -7.04 10.52
N TYR A 119 -10.27 -7.77 9.63
CA TYR A 119 -9.09 -7.25 8.93
C TYR A 119 -9.44 -5.99 8.11
N LEU A 120 -10.55 -6.05 7.37
CA LEU A 120 -10.95 -4.96 6.47
C LEU A 120 -11.43 -3.70 7.22
N SER A 121 -12.04 -3.83 8.40
CA SER A 121 -12.36 -2.66 9.24
C SER A 121 -11.12 -1.89 9.66
N CYS A 122 -9.98 -2.59 9.85
CA CYS A 122 -8.69 -1.97 10.12
C CYS A 122 -8.01 -1.41 8.86
N VAL A 123 -8.03 -2.14 7.75
CA VAL A 123 -7.42 -1.69 6.48
C VAL A 123 -8.08 -0.40 5.97
N ALA A 124 -9.40 -0.31 6.07
CA ALA A 124 -10.17 0.85 5.62
C ALA A 124 -9.69 2.18 6.24
N VAL A 125 -9.07 2.11 7.43
CA VAL A 125 -8.58 3.27 8.19
C VAL A 125 -7.05 3.32 8.36
N SER A 126 -6.33 2.36 7.79
CA SER A 126 -4.87 2.31 7.88
C SER A 126 -4.22 3.20 6.82
N GLU A 127 -4.78 3.22 5.60
CA GLU A 127 -4.29 4.04 4.47
C GLU A 127 -4.84 5.47 4.46
N MET A 128 -6.06 5.64 4.96
CA MET A 128 -6.82 6.89 5.05
C MET A 128 -7.48 6.92 6.43
N SER A 129 -7.81 8.06 7.01
CA SER A 129 -8.32 8.11 8.39
C SER A 129 -9.78 7.65 8.51
N GLY A 130 -10.18 7.26 9.71
CA GLY A 130 -11.59 6.99 10.04
C GLY A 130 -12.51 8.21 10.00
N ALA A 131 -11.97 9.42 9.80
CA ALA A 131 -12.75 10.64 9.57
C ALA A 131 -13.23 10.77 8.11
N CYS A 132 -12.79 9.90 7.21
CA CYS A 132 -13.31 9.85 5.84
C CYS A 132 -14.83 9.59 5.83
N PRO A 133 -15.56 10.10 4.81
CA PRO A 133 -16.98 9.84 4.65
C PRO A 133 -17.30 8.35 4.63
N ALA A 134 -18.47 7.97 5.15
CA ALA A 134 -18.91 6.56 5.17
C ALA A 134 -18.91 5.92 3.77
N THR A 135 -19.24 6.68 2.72
CA THR A 135 -19.17 6.21 1.34
C THR A 135 -17.74 5.86 0.92
N PHE A 136 -16.77 6.70 1.27
CA PHE A 136 -15.36 6.43 0.98
C PHE A 136 -14.89 5.16 1.68
N LEU A 137 -15.21 5.02 2.98
CA LEU A 137 -14.87 3.83 3.74
C LEU A 137 -15.50 2.57 3.12
N GLU A 138 -16.75 2.63 2.66
CA GLU A 138 -17.39 1.51 1.95
C GLU A 138 -16.66 1.16 0.64
N VAL A 139 -16.29 2.15 -0.17
CA VAL A 139 -15.51 1.98 -1.41
C VAL A 139 -14.15 1.34 -1.12
N GLN A 140 -13.41 1.87 -0.15
CA GLN A 140 -12.10 1.36 0.24
C GLN A 140 -12.19 -0.08 0.74
N THR A 141 -13.19 -0.42 1.56
CA THR A 141 -13.38 -1.79 2.06
C THR A 141 -13.72 -2.78 0.94
N ILE A 142 -14.62 -2.43 0.02
CA ILE A 142 -14.96 -3.30 -1.14
C ILE A 142 -13.73 -3.52 -2.01
N THR A 143 -12.98 -2.46 -2.27
CA THR A 143 -11.76 -2.48 -3.06
C THR A 143 -10.70 -3.38 -2.40
N ALA A 144 -10.42 -3.17 -1.12
CA ALA A 144 -9.46 -3.95 -0.35
C ALA A 144 -9.85 -5.45 -0.30
N ARG A 145 -11.14 -5.74 -0.09
CA ARG A 145 -11.69 -7.11 -0.12
C ARG A 145 -11.49 -7.78 -1.47
N SER A 146 -11.77 -7.07 -2.55
CA SER A 146 -11.64 -7.60 -3.91
C SER A 146 -10.18 -7.93 -4.22
N TRP A 147 -9.25 -7.02 -3.89
CA TRP A 147 -7.81 -7.25 -4.05
C TRP A 147 -7.31 -8.48 -3.29
N ILE A 148 -7.59 -8.58 -1.99
CA ILE A 148 -7.04 -9.67 -1.17
C ILE A 148 -7.64 -11.03 -1.54
N LEU A 149 -8.90 -11.06 -1.99
CA LEU A 149 -9.55 -12.30 -2.43
C LEU A 149 -9.22 -12.68 -3.87
N ALA A 150 -8.88 -11.72 -4.74
CA ALA A 150 -8.34 -12.02 -6.06
C ALA A 150 -6.99 -12.72 -5.94
N ALA A 151 -6.16 -12.27 -4.98
CA ALA A 151 -4.86 -12.84 -4.65
C ALA A 151 -3.99 -13.13 -5.90
N ALA A 152 -4.05 -12.23 -6.89
CA ALA A 152 -3.52 -12.47 -8.24
C ALA A 152 -1.99 -12.68 -8.24
N GLU A 153 -1.26 -11.90 -7.44
CA GLU A 153 0.21 -11.96 -7.39
C GLU A 153 0.76 -13.01 -6.42
N LYS A 154 -0.01 -13.37 -5.38
CA LYS A 154 0.45 -14.20 -4.25
C LYS A 154 1.85 -13.78 -3.79
N LYS A 155 2.04 -12.57 -3.27
CA LYS A 155 3.36 -11.94 -3.05
C LYS A 155 4.33 -12.67 -2.12
N HIS A 156 3.83 -13.52 -1.22
CA HIS A 156 4.62 -14.20 -0.18
C HIS A 156 4.34 -15.71 -0.12
N PRO A 157 4.45 -16.43 -1.25
CA PRO A 157 4.03 -17.83 -1.32
C PRO A 157 4.90 -18.74 -0.43
N GLU A 158 6.18 -18.39 -0.25
CA GLU A 158 7.13 -19.11 0.60
C GLU A 158 6.78 -19.01 2.09
N LEU A 159 6.27 -17.87 2.53
CA LEU A 159 5.89 -17.63 3.93
C LEU A 159 4.50 -18.17 4.27
N LYS A 160 3.72 -18.59 3.25
CA LYS A 160 2.34 -19.09 3.39
C LYS A 160 1.42 -18.09 4.11
N ILE A 161 1.59 -16.81 3.81
CA ILE A 161 0.72 -15.72 4.27
C ILE A 161 -0.12 -15.20 3.11
N ASP A 162 -1.29 -14.66 3.42
CA ASP A 162 -2.21 -14.09 2.42
C ASP A 162 -1.76 -12.68 2.01
N ALA A 163 -1.26 -11.89 2.97
CA ALA A 163 -0.71 -10.55 2.76
C ALA A 163 0.26 -10.18 3.90
N CYS A 164 1.04 -9.11 3.73
CA CYS A 164 1.77 -8.47 4.83
C CYS A 164 1.07 -7.18 5.27
N ASN A 165 1.48 -6.64 6.42
CA ASN A 165 0.86 -5.48 7.05
C ASN A 165 1.24 -4.10 6.46
N ASP A 166 1.94 -4.08 5.33
CA ASP A 166 2.70 -2.93 4.85
C ASP A 166 2.42 -2.61 3.37
N ASP A 167 3.00 -1.52 2.84
CA ASP A 167 2.70 -1.00 1.50
C ASP A 167 3.00 -2.00 0.35
N CYS A 168 3.79 -3.05 0.62
CA CYS A 168 3.97 -4.15 -0.32
C CYS A 168 2.61 -4.83 -0.63
N CYS A 169 1.69 -4.91 0.32
CA CYS A 169 0.38 -5.52 0.15
C CYS A 169 -0.74 -4.49 0.36
N GLN A 170 -1.17 -4.33 1.60
CA GLN A 170 -2.13 -3.32 2.05
C GLN A 170 -1.72 -2.94 3.46
N ARG A 171 -1.72 -1.65 3.77
CA ARG A 171 -1.41 -1.21 5.12
C ARG A 171 -2.46 -1.74 6.10
N TYR A 172 -1.98 -2.42 7.14
CA TYR A 172 -2.79 -2.98 8.20
C TYR A 172 -2.15 -2.66 9.55
N GLN A 173 -2.70 -1.67 10.25
CA GLN A 173 -2.20 -1.17 11.53
C GLN A 173 -3.08 -1.61 12.71
N GLY A 174 -3.88 -2.66 12.51
CA GLY A 174 -4.70 -3.23 13.56
C GLY A 174 -5.80 -2.29 14.08
N LEU A 175 -6.17 -2.48 15.35
CA LEU A 175 -7.33 -1.88 16.00
C LEU A 175 -7.11 -0.42 16.41
N SER A 176 -5.86 0.04 16.51
CA SER A 176 -5.53 1.35 17.09
C SER A 176 -6.18 2.54 16.35
N GLN A 177 -6.48 2.38 15.05
CA GLN A 177 -7.14 3.41 14.23
C GLN A 177 -8.59 3.08 13.88
N MET A 178 -9.10 1.93 14.33
CA MET A 178 -10.44 1.48 14.02
C MET A 178 -11.48 2.42 14.64
N THR A 179 -12.45 2.80 13.82
CA THR A 179 -13.57 3.64 14.23
C THR A 179 -14.89 2.91 14.04
N GLU A 180 -15.94 3.36 14.73
CA GLU A 180 -17.30 2.85 14.48
C GLU A 180 -17.76 3.06 13.03
N SER A 181 -17.29 4.11 12.35
CA SER A 181 -17.55 4.32 10.92
C SER A 181 -16.92 3.23 10.05
N SER A 182 -15.69 2.81 10.37
CA SER A 182 -14.97 1.75 9.65
C SER A 182 -15.59 0.36 9.84
N LYS A 183 -16.02 0.04 11.08
CA LYS A 183 -16.76 -1.19 11.38
C LYS A 183 -18.05 -1.27 10.59
N ARG A 184 -18.85 -0.21 10.63
CA ARG A 184 -20.10 -0.12 9.86
C ARG A 184 -19.87 -0.24 8.35
N ALA A 185 -18.77 0.31 7.84
CA ALA A 185 -18.41 0.18 6.42
C ALA A 185 -18.08 -1.28 6.06
N ALA A 186 -17.32 -1.99 6.91
CA ALA A 186 -17.06 -3.42 6.74
C ALA A 186 -18.37 -4.23 6.77
N GLU A 187 -19.21 -4.05 7.79
CA GLU A 187 -20.50 -4.73 7.94
C GLU A 187 -21.45 -4.48 6.76
N LYS A 188 -21.63 -3.21 6.36
CA LYS A 188 -22.52 -2.83 5.26
C LYS A 188 -22.05 -3.38 3.91
N SER A 189 -20.74 -3.53 3.73
CA SER A 189 -20.13 -4.10 2.53
C SER A 189 -19.77 -5.58 2.66
N ARG A 190 -20.19 -6.26 3.73
CA ARG A 190 -19.80 -7.65 4.01
C ARG A 190 -20.05 -8.55 2.81
N GLY A 191 -18.98 -9.21 2.37
CA GLY A 191 -18.96 -10.11 1.22
C GLY A 191 -19.16 -9.45 -0.15
N LYS A 192 -19.24 -8.12 -0.26
CA LYS A 192 -19.32 -7.42 -1.55
C LYS A 192 -17.92 -7.29 -2.17
N VAL A 193 -17.78 -7.74 -3.40
CA VAL A 193 -16.56 -7.69 -4.21
C VAL A 193 -16.86 -7.19 -5.62
N LEU A 194 -15.84 -6.68 -6.29
CA LEU A 194 -15.87 -6.35 -7.71
C LEU A 194 -15.66 -7.61 -8.55
N ILE A 195 -16.53 -7.83 -9.53
CA ILE A 195 -16.48 -8.94 -10.47
C ILE A 195 -16.38 -8.41 -11.90
N TYR A 196 -15.49 -9.00 -12.69
CA TYR A 196 -15.40 -8.81 -14.13
C TYR A 196 -15.16 -10.17 -14.79
N ASP A 197 -15.89 -10.49 -15.87
CA ASP A 197 -15.81 -11.79 -16.56
C ASP A 197 -15.85 -13.01 -15.62
N ASN A 198 -16.78 -13.00 -14.67
CA ASN A 198 -16.95 -14.03 -13.64
C ASN A 198 -15.72 -14.27 -12.72
N GLN A 199 -14.79 -13.32 -12.65
CA GLN A 199 -13.65 -13.37 -11.73
C GLN A 199 -13.66 -12.18 -10.77
N ILE A 200 -13.13 -12.37 -9.57
CA ILE A 200 -12.93 -11.26 -8.63
C ILE A 200 -11.84 -10.37 -9.20
N CYS A 201 -12.13 -9.07 -9.33
CA CYS A 201 -11.17 -8.10 -9.83
C CYS A 201 -9.99 -7.98 -8.87
N ASP A 202 -8.78 -7.98 -9.44
CA ASP A 202 -7.58 -7.48 -8.77
C ASP A 202 -7.69 -5.96 -8.60
N ALA A 203 -8.42 -5.54 -7.56
CA ALA A 203 -8.84 -4.16 -7.37
C ALA A 203 -7.74 -3.31 -6.72
N ARG A 204 -6.70 -3.02 -7.51
CA ARG A 204 -5.55 -2.20 -7.09
C ARG A 204 -5.97 -0.76 -6.81
N TYR A 205 -5.26 -0.09 -5.91
CA TYR A 205 -5.54 1.30 -5.52
C TYR A 205 -4.27 2.01 -5.06
N SER A 206 -4.23 3.32 -5.21
CA SER A 206 -3.09 4.15 -4.79
C SER A 206 -3.53 5.51 -4.27
N LYS A 207 -2.63 6.21 -3.58
CA LYS A 207 -2.93 7.46 -2.88
C LYS A 207 -3.46 8.55 -3.81
N SER A 208 -2.72 8.81 -4.89
CA SER A 208 -3.02 9.88 -5.84
C SER A 208 -2.61 9.46 -7.25
N CYS A 209 -3.54 9.47 -8.21
CA CYS A 209 -3.22 9.16 -9.60
C CYS A 209 -2.48 10.32 -10.30
N GLY A 210 -2.61 11.56 -9.81
CA GLY A 210 -2.07 12.75 -10.45
C GLY A 210 -2.98 13.34 -11.53
N GLY A 211 -4.23 12.88 -11.63
CA GLY A 211 -5.27 13.36 -12.52
C GLY A 211 -5.69 12.36 -13.61
N ILE A 212 -4.88 11.32 -13.85
CA ILE A 212 -5.16 10.25 -14.81
C ILE A 212 -4.66 8.95 -14.19
N THR A 213 -5.50 7.91 -14.15
CA THR A 213 -5.07 6.57 -13.71
C THR A 213 -4.27 5.87 -14.81
N GLU A 214 -3.50 4.84 -14.49
CA GLU A 214 -2.67 4.12 -15.46
C GLU A 214 -3.26 2.75 -15.78
N ASN A 215 -2.95 2.23 -16.97
CA ASN A 215 -3.23 0.85 -17.32
C ASN A 215 -2.37 -0.11 -16.49
N ALA A 216 -2.95 -1.23 -16.05
CA ALA A 216 -2.23 -2.18 -15.21
C ALA A 216 -1.00 -2.80 -15.89
N GLU A 217 -1.07 -3.11 -17.19
CA GLU A 217 0.03 -3.71 -17.95
C GLU A 217 1.24 -2.78 -18.13
N ASN A 218 1.08 -1.48 -17.88
CA ASN A 218 2.19 -0.52 -17.89
C ASN A 218 2.99 -0.52 -16.57
N VAL A 219 2.45 -1.14 -15.51
CA VAL A 219 3.07 -1.18 -14.17
C VAL A 219 3.51 -2.59 -13.81
N TRP A 220 2.73 -3.61 -14.19
CA TRP A 220 3.03 -5.02 -13.92
C TRP A 220 3.07 -5.84 -15.19
N ASP A 221 3.89 -6.90 -15.18
CA ASP A 221 3.95 -7.88 -16.26
C ASP A 221 2.69 -8.74 -16.28
N MET A 222 1.66 -8.22 -16.94
CA MET A 222 0.36 -8.86 -17.08
C MET A 222 -0.30 -8.49 -18.41
N SER A 223 -1.26 -9.31 -18.84
CA SER A 223 -2.10 -8.96 -19.99
C SER A 223 -3.03 -7.79 -19.66
N PRO A 224 -3.37 -6.92 -20.64
CA PRO A 224 -4.33 -5.84 -20.43
C PRO A 224 -5.65 -6.35 -19.88
N VAL A 225 -6.18 -5.66 -18.87
CA VAL A 225 -7.51 -5.95 -18.29
C VAL A 225 -8.38 -4.70 -18.31
N HIS A 226 -9.59 -4.83 -18.82
CA HIS A 226 -10.48 -3.69 -19.07
C HIS A 226 -10.83 -2.92 -17.78
N TYR A 227 -11.04 -3.63 -16.66
CA TYR A 227 -11.39 -3.00 -15.39
C TYR A 227 -10.21 -2.27 -14.70
N LEU A 228 -8.98 -2.37 -15.20
CA LEU A 228 -7.83 -1.56 -14.75
C LEU A 228 -7.24 -0.76 -15.91
N SER A 229 -8.10 -0.27 -16.81
CA SER A 229 -7.70 0.67 -17.84
C SER A 229 -7.63 2.10 -17.29
N SER A 230 -6.79 2.92 -17.92
CA SER A 230 -6.59 4.33 -17.61
C SER A 230 -7.88 5.13 -17.80
N VAL A 231 -8.11 6.05 -16.86
CA VAL A 231 -9.27 6.93 -16.82
C VAL A 231 -8.78 8.34 -16.49
N TYR A 232 -9.31 9.34 -17.21
CA TYR A 232 -9.19 10.73 -16.75
C TYR A 232 -9.99 10.88 -15.45
N ASP A 233 -9.30 11.15 -14.36
CA ASP A 233 -9.88 11.15 -13.02
C ASP A 233 -10.61 12.45 -12.72
N GLY A 234 -11.62 12.81 -13.52
CA GLY A 234 -12.38 14.04 -13.35
C GLY A 234 -13.83 13.93 -13.81
N PRO A 235 -14.62 15.00 -13.63
CA PRO A 235 -16.05 14.99 -13.94
C PRO A 235 -16.38 14.72 -15.41
N THR A 236 -15.46 15.04 -16.32
CA THR A 236 -15.61 14.84 -17.76
C THR A 236 -14.73 13.68 -18.23
N LYS A 237 -15.33 12.67 -18.87
CA LYS A 237 -14.64 11.42 -19.20
C LYS A 237 -13.60 11.50 -20.33
N ASN A 238 -13.50 12.63 -21.04
CA ASN A 238 -12.55 12.84 -22.13
C ASN A 238 -12.08 14.30 -22.15
N LYS A 239 -10.78 14.51 -22.01
CA LYS A 239 -10.17 15.84 -22.08
C LYS A 239 -8.83 15.74 -22.81
N ASP A 240 -8.61 16.67 -23.74
CA ASP A 240 -7.30 16.82 -24.37
C ASP A 240 -6.28 17.29 -23.34
N ILE A 241 -5.23 16.49 -23.15
CA ILE A 241 -4.19 16.76 -22.15
C ILE A 241 -3.09 17.59 -22.78
N ASN A 242 -2.84 18.78 -22.22
CA ASN A 242 -1.66 19.56 -22.55
C ASN A 242 -0.48 19.07 -21.69
N TRP A 243 0.37 18.22 -22.26
CA TRP A 243 1.53 17.65 -21.57
C TRP A 243 2.61 18.69 -21.24
N ASP A 244 2.70 19.80 -21.97
CA ASP A 244 3.73 20.83 -21.77
C ASP A 244 3.60 21.51 -20.39
N ASN A 245 2.38 21.62 -19.88
CA ASN A 245 2.11 22.21 -18.56
C ASN A 245 1.48 21.21 -17.58
N TRP A 246 1.37 19.92 -17.91
CA TRP A 246 0.71 18.93 -17.06
C TRP A 246 1.31 18.84 -15.66
N PHE A 247 2.64 18.90 -15.58
CA PHE A 247 3.41 18.75 -14.35
C PHE A 247 3.41 20.01 -13.47
N THR A 248 2.91 21.14 -13.96
CA THR A 248 2.80 22.40 -13.22
C THR A 248 1.35 22.87 -13.04
N SER A 249 0.43 22.37 -13.86
CA SER A 249 -0.99 22.71 -13.81
C SER A 249 -1.77 21.92 -12.75
N LYS A 250 -2.95 22.45 -12.42
CA LYS A 250 -3.92 21.87 -11.48
C LYS A 250 -5.27 21.65 -12.20
N PRO A 251 -5.34 20.70 -13.14
CA PRO A 251 -6.57 20.44 -13.90
C PRO A 251 -7.70 20.00 -12.97
N GLU A 252 -8.93 20.30 -13.38
CA GLU A 252 -10.17 19.85 -12.71
C GLU A 252 -10.29 18.32 -12.77
N THR A 253 -9.67 17.67 -11.80
CA THR A 253 -9.61 16.22 -11.56
C THR A 253 -9.87 16.00 -10.08
N TYR A 254 -10.48 14.86 -9.73
CA TYR A 254 -10.98 14.59 -8.38
C TYR A 254 -9.87 14.62 -7.33
N CYS A 255 -8.65 14.19 -7.66
CA CYS A 255 -7.51 14.27 -6.76
C CYS A 255 -6.75 15.61 -6.79
N SER A 256 -7.21 16.59 -7.57
CA SER A 256 -6.54 17.89 -7.71
C SER A 256 -6.86 18.84 -6.56
N PRO A 257 -5.90 19.70 -6.17
CA PRO A 257 -6.14 20.81 -5.25
C PRO A 257 -7.22 21.79 -5.73
N THR A 258 -7.55 21.78 -7.02
CA THR A 258 -8.65 22.58 -7.58
C THR A 258 -10.02 22.14 -7.07
N LEU A 259 -10.21 20.84 -6.80
CA LEU A 259 -11.48 20.29 -6.32
C LEU A 259 -11.47 19.89 -4.85
N LEU A 260 -10.30 19.55 -4.30
CA LEU A 260 -10.13 19.23 -2.88
C LEU A 260 -8.86 19.90 -2.35
N ASP A 261 -9.01 20.89 -1.48
CA ASP A 261 -7.87 21.61 -0.91
C ASP A 261 -6.91 20.65 -0.17
N GLU A 262 -5.62 20.71 -0.51
CA GLU A 262 -4.60 19.88 0.13
C GLU A 262 -4.47 20.19 1.62
N GLN A 263 -4.82 21.40 2.05
CA GLN A 263 -4.85 21.75 3.47
C GLN A 263 -5.95 21.02 4.23
N GLU A 264 -6.99 20.52 3.55
CA GLU A 264 -8.05 19.73 4.18
C GLU A 264 -7.70 18.24 4.24
N LEU A 265 -6.71 17.78 3.46
CA LEU A 265 -6.37 16.36 3.36
C LEU A 265 -5.89 15.77 4.68
N HIS A 266 -5.13 16.51 5.49
CA HIS A 266 -4.56 15.99 6.75
C HIS A 266 -5.62 15.37 7.69
N LYS A 267 -6.88 15.84 7.63
CA LYS A 267 -8.01 15.29 8.40
C LYS A 267 -8.37 13.87 7.98
N TYR A 268 -8.07 13.51 6.74
CA TYR A 268 -8.46 12.28 6.06
C TYR A 268 -7.29 11.33 5.77
N LEU A 269 -6.05 11.71 6.08
CA LEU A 269 -4.86 10.87 5.88
C LEU A 269 -4.62 9.93 7.08
N GLY A 270 -4.03 8.76 6.85
CA GLY A 270 -3.68 7.84 7.93
C GLY A 270 -2.52 8.41 8.79
N ASN A 271 -2.40 7.96 10.04
CA ASN A 271 -1.45 8.53 11.03
C ASN A 271 0.04 8.39 10.68
N VAL A 272 0.37 7.57 9.68
CA VAL A 272 1.75 7.42 9.21
C VAL A 272 2.05 8.25 7.96
N ASP A 273 1.01 8.77 7.31
CA ASP A 273 1.17 9.72 6.22
C ASP A 273 1.55 11.09 6.78
N LYS A 274 2.32 11.86 6.01
CA LYS A 274 2.76 13.22 6.38
C LYS A 274 1.99 14.27 5.58
N ASP A 275 1.90 15.49 6.10
CA ASP A 275 1.47 16.62 5.29
C ASP A 275 2.41 16.79 4.09
N GLY A 276 1.84 16.95 2.90
CA GLY A 276 2.62 17.02 1.66
C GLY A 276 1.78 17.28 0.43
N TYR A 277 2.48 17.48 -0.69
CA TYR A 277 1.87 17.71 -1.99
C TYR A 277 1.69 16.37 -2.71
N TYR A 278 0.48 15.80 -2.62
CA TYR A 278 0.16 14.48 -3.19
C TYR A 278 -0.18 14.54 -4.68
N PHE A 279 -0.57 15.71 -5.19
CA PHE A 279 -1.01 15.86 -6.56
C PHE A 279 0.14 16.18 -7.53
N ARG A 280 1.01 17.12 -7.15
CA ARG A 280 2.24 17.49 -7.88
C ARG A 280 3.38 17.57 -6.89
N TRP A 281 4.55 17.08 -7.27
CA TRP A 281 5.73 17.09 -6.41
C TRP A 281 6.95 17.51 -7.21
N LYS A 282 7.96 17.98 -6.49
CA LYS A 282 9.23 18.42 -7.04
C LYS A 282 10.35 17.93 -6.14
N VAL A 283 11.37 17.32 -6.74
CA VAL A 283 12.58 16.88 -6.05
C VAL A 283 13.78 17.31 -6.90
N SER A 284 14.84 17.80 -6.26
CA SER A 284 16.04 18.27 -6.94
C SER A 284 17.27 17.79 -6.18
N TYR A 285 18.31 17.43 -6.93
CA TYR A 285 19.61 17.02 -6.40
C TYR A 285 20.71 17.77 -7.13
N THR A 286 21.82 18.01 -6.44
CA THR A 286 23.09 18.26 -7.13
C THR A 286 23.56 16.98 -7.83
N GLN A 287 24.40 17.11 -8.85
CA GLN A 287 25.07 15.97 -9.50
C GLN A 287 25.83 15.10 -8.48
N GLU A 288 26.50 15.73 -7.51
CA GLU A 288 27.24 15.05 -6.46
C GLU A 288 26.31 14.18 -5.58
N GLU A 289 25.24 14.77 -5.04
CA GLU A 289 24.26 14.04 -4.22
C GLU A 289 23.64 12.88 -5.00
N PHE A 290 23.26 13.11 -6.27
CA PHE A 290 22.66 12.08 -7.10
C PHE A 290 23.63 10.92 -7.35
N CYS A 291 24.86 11.23 -7.75
CA CYS A 291 25.90 10.22 -7.99
C CYS A 291 26.20 9.43 -6.71
N GLU A 292 26.21 10.05 -5.53
CA GLU A 292 26.51 9.38 -4.28
C GLU A 292 25.49 8.28 -3.95
N PHE A 293 24.19 8.59 -3.97
CA PHE A 293 23.18 7.58 -3.67
C PHE A 293 23.00 6.59 -4.81
N PHE A 294 23.07 7.05 -6.06
CA PHE A 294 22.91 6.19 -7.22
C PHE A 294 24.03 5.14 -7.29
N SER A 295 25.27 5.54 -6.99
CA SER A 295 26.41 4.62 -6.87
C SER A 295 26.15 3.47 -5.91
N LYS A 296 25.54 3.76 -4.76
CA LYS A 296 25.15 2.75 -3.76
C LYS A 296 24.03 1.84 -4.28
N LYS A 297 23.07 2.38 -5.04
CA LYS A 297 21.93 1.63 -5.59
C LYS A 297 22.35 0.62 -6.66
N ILE A 298 23.31 0.99 -7.51
CA ILE A 298 23.78 0.15 -8.62
C ILE A 298 25.08 -0.60 -8.32
N ASN A 299 25.65 -0.39 -7.12
CA ASN A 299 26.91 -0.99 -6.68
C ASN A 299 28.08 -0.69 -7.65
N GLU A 300 28.21 0.58 -8.05
CA GLU A 300 29.23 1.06 -8.98
C GLU A 300 29.61 2.50 -8.66
N HIS A 301 30.87 2.90 -8.86
CA HIS A 301 31.31 4.26 -8.56
C HIS A 301 31.02 5.21 -9.72
N VAL A 302 29.90 5.92 -9.62
CA VAL A 302 29.42 6.91 -10.60
C VAL A 302 29.95 8.29 -10.26
N THR A 303 30.48 8.99 -11.26
CA THR A 303 31.06 10.33 -11.12
C THR A 303 30.20 11.43 -11.73
N GLN A 304 29.40 11.10 -12.74
CA GLN A 304 28.51 12.05 -13.41
C GLN A 304 27.33 11.34 -14.06
N ILE A 305 26.15 11.93 -13.96
CA ILE A 305 24.99 11.57 -14.79
C ILE A 305 24.98 12.47 -16.02
N THR A 306 25.02 11.88 -17.20
CA THR A 306 25.07 12.62 -18.46
C THR A 306 23.71 12.66 -19.16
N LYS A 307 22.84 11.69 -18.88
CA LYS A 307 21.50 11.63 -19.48
C LYS A 307 20.52 10.85 -18.62
N ILE A 308 19.27 11.31 -18.58
CA ILE A 308 18.12 10.56 -18.05
C ILE A 308 16.95 10.81 -19.00
N ASP A 309 16.43 9.76 -19.64
CA ASP A 309 15.35 9.89 -20.63
C ASP A 309 14.32 8.76 -20.49
N ALA A 310 13.04 9.11 -20.67
CA ALA A 310 11.95 8.16 -20.76
C ALA A 310 11.93 7.51 -22.16
N LEU A 311 12.04 6.18 -22.23
CA LEU A 311 11.85 5.42 -23.47
C LEU A 311 10.37 5.21 -23.77
N ASN A 312 9.56 5.00 -22.72
CA ASN A 312 8.14 4.76 -22.87
C ASN A 312 7.35 5.35 -21.71
N ARG A 313 6.17 5.88 -22.03
CA ARG A 313 5.20 6.41 -21.08
C ARG A 313 3.85 5.75 -21.32
N GLY A 314 3.15 5.42 -20.24
CA GLY A 314 1.76 5.01 -20.28
C GLY A 314 0.82 6.21 -20.47
N GLN A 315 -0.50 5.95 -20.49
CA GLN A 315 -1.50 6.99 -20.74
C GLN A 315 -1.55 8.07 -19.65
N SER A 316 -1.17 7.72 -18.41
CA SER A 316 -1.10 8.68 -17.30
C SER A 316 0.15 9.56 -17.33
N GLY A 317 1.07 9.33 -18.27
CA GLY A 317 2.39 9.97 -18.33
C GLY A 317 3.44 9.26 -17.47
N ARG A 318 3.07 8.19 -16.75
CA ARG A 318 4.00 7.35 -15.99
C ARG A 318 5.03 6.71 -16.89
N ILE A 319 6.28 6.85 -16.51
CA ILE A 319 7.40 6.21 -17.20
C ILE A 319 7.42 4.75 -16.76
N ASN A 320 7.41 3.83 -17.73
CA ASN A 320 7.60 2.41 -17.47
C ASN A 320 8.92 1.87 -18.04
N HIS A 321 9.55 2.60 -18.96
CA HIS A 321 10.90 2.31 -19.45
C HIS A 321 11.73 3.59 -19.44
N LEU A 322 12.89 3.55 -18.80
CA LEU A 322 13.81 4.67 -18.66
C LEU A 322 15.24 4.18 -18.92
N TYR A 323 16.06 5.03 -19.54
CA TYR A 323 17.50 4.82 -19.55
C TYR A 323 18.23 6.02 -18.97
N LEU A 324 19.41 5.71 -18.42
CA LEU A 324 20.27 6.67 -17.77
C LEU A 324 21.70 6.40 -18.23
N ASP A 325 22.34 7.43 -18.79
CA ASP A 325 23.75 7.40 -19.16
C ASP A 325 24.57 8.06 -18.05
N TYR A 326 25.69 7.43 -17.69
CA TYR A 326 26.55 7.87 -16.62
C TYR A 326 28.01 7.58 -16.90
N GLN A 327 28.88 8.33 -16.21
CA GLN A 327 30.33 8.13 -16.21
C GLN A 327 30.81 7.52 -14.91
N THR A 328 31.86 6.72 -14.99
CA THR A 328 32.50 6.07 -13.85
C THR A 328 33.88 6.65 -13.54
N ALA A 329 34.49 6.26 -12.41
CA ALA A 329 35.80 6.74 -11.98
C ALA A 329 36.93 6.56 -13.02
N ASP A 330 36.85 5.50 -13.82
CA ASP A 330 37.79 5.20 -14.91
C ASP A 330 37.46 5.95 -16.22
N SER A 331 36.53 6.92 -16.17
CA SER A 331 36.04 7.69 -17.32
C SER A 331 35.31 6.85 -18.38
N SER A 332 34.90 5.62 -18.07
CA SER A 332 34.03 4.84 -18.95
C SER A 332 32.62 5.43 -18.97
N SER A 333 31.96 5.39 -20.12
CA SER A 333 30.54 5.75 -20.25
C SER A 333 29.69 4.48 -20.29
N LYS A 334 28.65 4.43 -19.46
CA LYS A 334 27.74 3.28 -19.34
C LYS A 334 26.29 3.74 -19.40
N THR A 335 25.42 2.80 -19.71
CA THR A 335 23.98 3.00 -19.77
C THR A 335 23.28 1.98 -18.87
N LEU A 336 22.40 2.45 -18.01
CA LEU A 336 21.47 1.62 -17.24
C LEU A 336 20.08 1.71 -17.88
N GLN A 337 19.40 0.58 -18.05
CA GLN A 337 17.99 0.53 -18.44
C GLN A 337 17.15 0.02 -17.27
N LEU A 338 16.04 0.71 -17.02
CA LEU A 338 15.02 0.35 -16.04
C LEU A 338 13.73 0.07 -16.79
N HIS A 339 13.13 -1.11 -16.56
CA HIS A 339 12.06 -1.67 -17.38
C HIS A 339 10.69 -1.68 -16.69
N ASN A 340 10.57 -1.11 -15.50
CA ASN A 340 9.30 -0.99 -14.80
C ASN A 340 9.26 0.25 -13.88
N GLU A 341 8.05 0.66 -13.52
CA GLU A 341 7.77 1.82 -12.66
C GLU A 341 8.43 1.72 -11.28
N PHE A 342 8.43 0.52 -10.70
CA PHE A 342 8.93 0.28 -9.35
C PHE A 342 10.45 0.49 -9.26
N ASP A 343 11.21 -0.10 -10.20
CA ASP A 343 12.67 0.02 -10.24
C ASP A 343 13.09 1.46 -10.57
N ILE A 344 12.34 2.15 -11.43
CA ILE A 344 12.54 3.60 -11.67
C ILE A 344 12.46 4.36 -10.35
N ARG A 345 11.39 4.17 -9.58
CA ARG A 345 11.18 4.88 -8.31
C ARG A 345 12.20 4.51 -7.24
N LYS A 346 12.58 3.23 -7.18
CA LYS A 346 13.59 2.72 -6.25
C LYS A 346 14.99 3.25 -6.54
N THR A 347 15.31 3.43 -7.81
CA THR A 347 16.67 3.73 -8.28
C THR A 347 16.96 5.23 -8.30
N LEU A 348 15.99 6.05 -8.72
CA LEU A 348 16.18 7.50 -8.91
C LEU A 348 15.96 8.33 -7.64
N HIS A 349 15.85 7.70 -6.48
CA HIS A 349 15.68 8.37 -5.19
C HIS A 349 16.44 7.61 -4.10
N PRO A 350 17.05 8.29 -3.09
CA PRO A 350 17.78 7.63 -2.00
C PRO A 350 16.96 6.53 -1.32
N SER A 351 15.67 6.78 -1.15
CA SER A 351 14.72 5.79 -0.66
C SER A 351 13.80 5.30 -1.78
N PHE A 352 12.66 5.97 -2.02
CA PHE A 352 11.71 5.63 -3.06
C PHE A 352 10.99 6.88 -3.57
N LEU A 353 10.95 7.08 -4.88
CA LEU A 353 10.31 8.25 -5.49
C LEU A 353 8.78 8.14 -5.37
N TYR A 354 8.09 9.27 -5.28
CA TYR A 354 6.63 9.31 -5.07
C TYR A 354 5.83 8.59 -6.16
N SER A 355 6.33 8.65 -7.41
CA SER A 355 5.63 8.20 -8.61
C SER A 355 6.64 8.16 -9.78
N SER A 356 6.39 7.38 -10.84
CA SER A 356 7.16 7.49 -12.10
C SER A 356 6.58 8.47 -13.12
N CYS A 357 5.49 9.17 -12.80
CA CYS A 357 4.95 10.23 -13.64
C CYS A 357 5.73 11.52 -13.37
N PHE A 358 6.81 11.75 -14.11
CA PHE A 358 7.59 12.99 -14.01
C PHE A 358 8.27 13.38 -15.31
N VAL A 359 8.70 14.64 -15.38
CA VAL A 359 9.66 15.16 -16.36
C VAL A 359 10.98 15.48 -15.66
N ILE A 360 12.07 15.38 -16.41
CA ILE A 360 13.43 15.65 -15.93
C ILE A 360 13.89 16.98 -16.49
N ASN A 361 14.35 17.88 -15.63
CA ASN A 361 15.11 19.06 -15.98
C ASN A 361 16.53 18.87 -15.45
N MET A 362 17.52 18.79 -16.34
CA MET A 362 18.89 18.50 -15.93
C MET A 362 19.88 19.43 -16.63
N ASP A 363 20.86 19.88 -15.88
CA ASP A 363 22.08 20.50 -16.38
C ASP A 363 23.33 19.84 -15.74
N ASN A 364 24.51 20.41 -15.97
CA ASN A 364 25.77 19.87 -15.46
C ASN A 364 25.91 19.96 -13.93
N SER A 365 24.99 20.62 -13.22
CA SER A 365 25.04 20.86 -11.79
C SER A 365 23.85 20.26 -11.04
N ILE A 366 22.66 20.29 -11.65
CA ILE A 366 21.39 19.94 -11.00
C ILE A 366 20.63 18.91 -11.83
N ILE A 367 20.02 17.95 -11.13
CA ILE A 367 19.05 17.00 -11.66
C ILE A 367 17.72 17.22 -10.92
N GLU A 368 16.71 17.69 -11.63
CA GLU A 368 15.40 18.03 -11.08
C GLU A 368 14.30 17.17 -11.70
N PHE A 369 13.43 16.63 -10.85
CA PHE A 369 12.25 15.86 -11.21
C PHE A 369 10.99 16.64 -10.83
N ASN A 370 10.15 16.95 -11.81
CA ASN A 370 8.82 17.51 -11.59
C ASN A 370 7.78 16.46 -11.92
N GLY A 371 7.02 16.01 -10.92
CA GLY A 371 6.15 14.87 -11.05
C GLY A 371 4.73 15.06 -10.58
N ALA A 372 3.91 14.04 -10.85
CA ALA A 372 2.50 13.99 -10.60
C ALA A 372 2.10 12.70 -9.88
N GLY A 373 1.16 12.80 -8.95
CA GLY A 373 0.60 11.67 -8.22
C GLY A 373 1.55 11.00 -7.23
N TRP A 374 1.02 10.03 -6.49
CA TRP A 374 1.70 9.30 -5.43
C TRP A 374 1.23 7.83 -5.42
N GLY A 375 2.18 6.92 -5.60
CA GLY A 375 1.91 5.50 -5.83
C GLY A 375 1.85 5.14 -7.31
N HIS A 376 1.43 3.91 -7.60
CA HIS A 376 1.46 3.31 -8.94
C HIS A 376 0.40 3.86 -9.90
N GLY A 377 -0.68 4.49 -9.39
CA GLY A 377 -1.69 5.16 -10.20
C GLY A 377 -2.70 4.27 -10.92
N VAL A 378 -2.73 2.97 -10.65
CA VAL A 378 -3.64 2.00 -11.31
C VAL A 378 -4.87 1.76 -10.42
N GLY A 379 -6.06 1.70 -11.03
CA GLY A 379 -7.32 1.47 -10.32
C GLY A 379 -7.76 2.68 -9.49
N LEU A 380 -8.25 2.44 -8.27
CA LEU A 380 -8.83 3.47 -7.41
C LEU A 380 -7.79 4.51 -6.96
N CYS A 381 -8.05 5.79 -7.26
CA CYS A 381 -7.35 6.91 -6.65
C CYS A 381 -8.00 7.25 -5.30
N GLN A 382 -7.30 7.07 -4.17
CA GLN A 382 -7.89 7.28 -2.84
C GLN A 382 -8.32 8.74 -2.62
N ILE A 383 -7.46 9.71 -2.93
CA ILE A 383 -7.82 11.13 -2.78
C ILE A 383 -8.95 11.52 -3.73
N GLY A 384 -8.95 10.98 -4.96
CA GLY A 384 -10.04 11.20 -5.92
C GLY A 384 -11.36 10.64 -5.39
N ALA A 385 -11.39 9.39 -4.93
CA ALA A 385 -12.58 8.77 -4.34
C ALA A 385 -13.06 9.46 -3.05
N LEU A 386 -12.15 10.00 -2.24
CA LEU A 386 -12.49 10.83 -1.09
C LEU A 386 -13.24 12.08 -1.55
N ASN A 387 -12.70 12.81 -2.53
CA ASN A 387 -13.36 14.00 -3.07
C ASN A 387 -14.73 13.67 -3.68
N MET A 388 -14.83 12.59 -4.46
CA MET A 388 -16.10 12.11 -5.00
C MET A 388 -17.13 11.83 -3.89
N SER A 389 -16.68 11.21 -2.79
CA SER A 389 -17.53 10.92 -1.63
C SER A 389 -17.97 12.18 -0.88
N LEU A 390 -17.08 13.16 -0.72
CA LEU A 390 -17.39 14.46 -0.11
C LEU A 390 -18.42 15.25 -0.93
N ASN A 391 -18.45 15.04 -2.24
CA ASN A 391 -19.43 15.63 -3.16
C ASN A 391 -20.69 14.78 -3.36
N GLY A 392 -20.91 13.75 -2.53
CA GLY A 392 -22.17 13.00 -2.47
C GLY A 392 -22.34 11.92 -3.55
N GLN A 393 -21.30 11.60 -4.33
CA GLN A 393 -21.36 10.45 -5.23
C GLN A 393 -21.48 9.16 -4.41
N ASN A 394 -22.25 8.19 -4.90
CA ASN A 394 -22.49 6.95 -4.18
C ASN A 394 -21.39 5.90 -4.47
N THR A 395 -21.36 4.83 -3.67
CA THR A 395 -20.38 3.75 -3.78
C THR A 395 -20.28 3.14 -5.17
N ASN A 396 -21.41 2.91 -5.85
CA ASN A 396 -21.42 2.29 -7.18
C ASN A 396 -20.83 3.22 -8.23
N ASP A 397 -21.18 4.51 -8.18
CA ASP A 397 -20.66 5.51 -9.13
C ASP A 397 -19.13 5.64 -9.02
N ILE A 398 -18.62 5.66 -7.78
CA ILE A 398 -17.18 5.74 -7.52
C ILE A 398 -16.48 4.48 -8.02
N LEU A 399 -16.96 3.28 -7.65
CA LEU A 399 -16.37 2.03 -8.11
C LEU A 399 -16.41 1.88 -9.63
N ALA A 400 -17.52 2.24 -10.28
CA ALA A 400 -17.67 2.18 -11.73
C ALA A 400 -16.79 3.18 -12.48
N HIS A 401 -16.41 4.29 -11.86
CA HIS A 401 -15.44 5.25 -12.41
C HIS A 401 -14.04 4.65 -12.48
N TYR A 402 -13.59 3.98 -11.42
CA TYR A 402 -12.22 3.44 -11.34
C TYR A 402 -12.06 2.00 -11.88
N TYR A 403 -13.13 1.20 -11.86
CA TYR A 403 -13.11 -0.20 -12.27
C TYR A 403 -14.10 -0.44 -13.42
N MET A 404 -13.73 0.03 -14.61
CA MET A 404 -14.64 0.10 -15.76
C MET A 404 -15.19 -1.28 -16.17
N GLY A 405 -16.52 -1.40 -16.15
CA GLY A 405 -17.23 -2.63 -16.51
C GLY A 405 -17.27 -3.69 -15.40
N ALA A 406 -16.63 -3.45 -14.25
CA ALA A 406 -16.78 -4.33 -13.10
C ALA A 406 -18.14 -4.13 -12.41
N GLU A 407 -18.70 -5.21 -11.90
CA GLU A 407 -19.98 -5.22 -11.19
C GLU A 407 -19.80 -5.60 -9.72
N LEU A 408 -20.68 -5.12 -8.86
CA LEU A 408 -20.65 -5.44 -7.43
C LEU A 408 -21.46 -6.71 -7.16
N GLU A 409 -20.82 -7.75 -6.64
CA GLU A 409 -21.46 -9.02 -6.29
C GLU A 409 -21.23 -9.34 -4.81
N LYS A 410 -22.24 -9.89 -4.13
CA LYS A 410 -22.10 -10.41 -2.76
C LYS A 410 -21.83 -11.92 -2.78
N ILE A 411 -20.64 -12.34 -2.37
CA ILE A 411 -20.15 -13.72 -2.51
C ILE A 411 -20.26 -14.58 -1.23
N TYR A 412 -20.41 -13.96 -0.05
CA TYR A 412 -20.74 -14.64 1.20
C TYR A 412 -21.58 -13.73 2.10
N LYS A 413 -22.22 -14.32 3.11
CA LYS A 413 -23.07 -13.59 4.05
C LYS A 413 -22.29 -13.00 5.19
#